data_AF-A0A9X6AH56-F1
#
_entry.id   AF-A0A9X6AH56-F1
#
_cell.length_a   1.000
_cell.length_b   1.000
_cell.length_c   1.000
_cell.angle_alpha   90.00
_cell.angle_beta   90.00
_cell.angle_gamma   90.00
#
_symmetry.space_group_name_H-M   'P 1'
#
loop_
_entity.id
_entity.type
_entity.pdbx_description
1 polymer ?
#
loop_
_entity_poly.entity_id
_entity_poly.type
_entity_poly.pdbx_seq_one_letter_code
_entity_poly.pdbx_strand_id
1 'polypeptide(L)' 'MKVELIQQAANVLFGVPDDVHEEIITLITAVTRAPKLQGPELAAVFGEWCWLVYTSHGDVIEVLDVGCAR' A
#
# COMPACT_ATOMS: atom_id res chain seq x y z
N MET A 1 -11.48 -0.94 7.58
CA MET A 1 -10.35 -0.01 7.53
C MET A 1 -10.49 0.87 6.31
N LYS A 2 -10.26 2.17 6.45
CA LYS A 2 -10.18 3.13 5.35
C LYS A 2 -8.75 3.14 4.83
N VAL A 3 -8.57 3.22 3.51
CA VAL A 3 -7.25 3.42 2.90
C VAL A 3 -7.20 4.83 2.34
N GLU A 4 -6.17 5.58 2.71
CA GLU A 4 -5.84 6.87 2.16
C GLU A 4 -4.50 6.75 1.44
N LEU A 5 -4.41 7.36 0.26
CA LEU A 5 -3.18 7.38 -0.52
C LEU A 5 -2.75 8.83 -0.65
N ILE A 6 -1.47 9.09 -0.36
CA ILE A 6 -0.90 10.38 -0.74
C ILE A 6 -0.88 10.50 -2.27
N GLN A 7 -0.92 11.72 -2.78
CA GLN A 7 -0.98 11.98 -4.22
C GLN A 7 0.13 11.26 -5.00
N GLN A 8 1.35 11.19 -4.43
CA GLN A 8 2.47 10.49 -5.06
C GLN A 8 2.18 9.00 -5.26
N ALA A 9 1.73 8.29 -4.22
CA ALA A 9 1.38 6.87 -4.31
C ALA A 9 0.18 6.65 -5.24
N ALA A 10 -0.81 7.55 -5.22
CA ALA A 10 -1.95 7.50 -6.13
C ALA A 10 -1.52 7.64 -7.60
N ASN A 11 -0.56 8.51 -7.91
CA ASN A 11 -0.07 8.68 -9.28
C ASN A 11 0.58 7.41 -9.84
N VAL A 12 1.22 6.59 -9.00
CA VAL A 12 1.83 5.32 -9.44
C VAL A 12 0.76 4.35 -9.93
N LEU A 13 -0.38 4.24 -9.26
CA LEU A 13 -1.48 3.36 -9.68
C LEU A 13 -1.97 3.65 -11.11
N PHE A 14 -1.95 4.91 -11.54
CA PHE A 14 -2.38 5.29 -12.90
C PHE A 14 -1.26 5.23 -13.95
N GLY A 15 -0.02 5.05 -13.53
CA GLY A 15 1.16 5.07 -14.39
C GLY A 15 1.74 3.69 -14.72
N VAL A 16 1.17 2.62 -14.15
CA VAL A 16 1.70 1.25 -14.27
C VAL A 16 0.80 0.38 -15.18
N PRO A 17 1.36 -0.69 -15.79
CA PRO A 17 0.57 -1.69 -16.52
C PRO A 17 -0.44 -2.41 -15.63
N ASP A 18 -1.46 -3.04 -16.24
CA ASP A 18 -2.58 -3.68 -15.53
C ASP A 18 -2.13 -4.78 -14.55
N ASP A 19 -1.15 -5.61 -14.93
CA ASP A 19 -0.64 -6.68 -14.06
C ASP A 19 0.06 -6.12 -12.81
N VAL A 20 0.81 -5.03 -12.97
CA VAL A 20 1.42 -4.29 -11.87
C VAL A 20 0.36 -3.62 -11.00
N HIS A 21 -0.68 -3.04 -11.63
CA HIS A 21 -1.81 -2.46 -10.92
C HIS A 21 -2.51 -3.52 -10.03
N GLU A 22 -2.79 -4.70 -10.58
CA GLU A 22 -3.38 -5.82 -9.83
C GLU A 22 -2.53 -6.25 -8.62
N GLU A 23 -1.21 -6.28 -8.77
CA GLU A 23 -0.30 -6.61 -7.67
C GLU A 23 -0.36 -5.55 -6.55
N ILE A 24 -0.33 -4.26 -6.90
CA ILE A 24 -0.45 -3.17 -5.91
C ILE A 24 -1.79 -3.23 -5.18
N ILE A 25 -2.91 -3.46 -5.90
CA ILE A 25 -4.23 -3.62 -5.30
C ILE A 25 -4.26 -4.85 -4.36
N THR A 26 -3.55 -5.91 -4.71
CA THR A 26 -3.41 -7.10 -3.85
C THR A 26 -2.68 -6.76 -2.55
N LEU A 27 -1.58 -5.99 -2.62
CA LEU A 27 -0.85 -5.53 -1.44
C LEU A 27 -1.71 -4.64 -0.54
N ILE A 28 -2.43 -3.67 -1.11
CA ILE A 28 -3.40 -2.83 -0.39
C ILE A 28 -4.46 -3.70 0.31
N THR A 29 -4.99 -4.69 -0.40
CA THR A 29 -5.99 -5.61 0.16
C THR A 29 -5.41 -6.43 1.30
N ALA A 30 -4.16 -6.89 1.20
CA ALA A 30 -3.50 -7.65 2.25
C ALA A 30 -3.34 -6.82 3.54
N VAL A 31 -2.87 -5.57 3.44
CA VAL A 31 -2.68 -4.71 4.63
C VAL A 31 -3.99 -4.37 5.33
N THR A 32 -5.10 -4.26 4.60
CA THR A 32 -6.42 -4.03 5.22
C THR A 32 -6.99 -5.25 5.95
N ARG A 33 -6.45 -6.45 5.69
CA ARG A 33 -6.83 -7.70 6.36
C ARG A 33 -5.85 -8.11 7.46
N ALA A 34 -4.68 -7.48 7.51
CA ALA A 34 -3.68 -7.73 8.53
C ALA A 34 -4.19 -7.28 9.91
N PRO A 35 -3.79 -7.97 11.00
CA PRO A 35 -4.03 -7.47 12.35
C PRO A 35 -3.48 -6.06 12.51
N LYS A 36 -4.21 -5.19 13.21
CA LYS A 36 -3.76 -3.82 13.46
C LYS A 36 -2.42 -3.82 14.19
N LEU A 37 -1.45 -3.07 13.66
CA LEU A 37 -0.23 -2.75 14.38
C LEU A 37 -0.60 -1.89 15.60
N GLN A 38 0.01 -2.20 16.74
CA GLN A 38 -0.23 -1.43 17.96
C GLN A 38 0.61 -0.15 17.94
N GLY A 39 0.05 0.91 17.35
CA GLY A 39 0.63 2.26 17.35
C GLY A 39 0.90 2.81 15.95
N PRO A 40 1.31 4.09 15.86
CA PRO A 40 1.77 4.70 14.62
C PRO A 40 3.12 4.08 14.23
N GLU A 41 3.06 2.97 13.50
CA GLU A 41 4.25 2.25 13.06
C GLU A 41 4.36 2.35 11.53
N LEU A 42 5.51 2.84 11.08
CA LEU A 42 5.89 2.79 9.67
C LEU A 42 6.16 1.34 9.30
N ALA A 43 5.40 0.81 8.36
CA ALA A 43 5.47 -0.57 7.92
C ALA A 43 5.63 -0.66 6.40
N ALA A 44 6.15 -1.79 5.94
CA ALA A 44 6.25 -2.12 4.53
C ALA A 44 5.72 -3.52 4.27
N VAL A 45 5.02 -3.70 3.15
CA VAL A 45 4.62 -4.99 2.62
C VAL A 45 5.21 -5.16 1.22
N PHE A 46 5.60 -6.39 0.89
CA PHE A 46 6.26 -6.72 -0.37
C PHE A 46 5.47 -7.82 -1.08
N GLY A 47 5.28 -7.63 -2.37
CA GLY A 47 4.77 -8.62 -3.31
C GLY A 47 5.91 -9.34 -4.01
N GLU A 48 5.65 -9.79 -5.22
CA GLU A 48 6.63 -10.42 -6.08
C GLU A 48 7.58 -9.38 -6.70
N TRP A 49 7.03 -8.28 -7.18
CA TRP A 49 7.76 -7.18 -7.81
C TRP A 49 7.45 -5.82 -7.18
N CYS A 50 6.35 -5.70 -6.45
CA CYS A 50 5.88 -4.45 -5.88
C CYS A 50 6.10 -4.34 -4.36
N TRP A 51 6.15 -3.10 -3.87
CA TRP A 51 6.14 -2.80 -2.44
C TRP A 51 5.10 -1.72 -2.13
N LEU A 52 4.71 -1.67 -0.85
CA LEU A 52 3.86 -0.63 -0.30
C LEU A 52 4.36 -0.25 1.09
N VAL A 53 4.66 1.04 1.29
CA VAL A 53 5.01 1.63 2.57
C VAL A 53 3.79 2.35 3.12
N TYR A 54 3.45 2.08 4.37
CA TYR A 54 2.26 2.63 5.01
C TYR A 54 2.47 2.89 6.49
N THR A 55 1.58 3.70 7.05
CA THR A 55 1.37 3.82 8.48
C THR A 55 -0.08 3.48 8.81
N SER A 56 -0.32 2.98 10.02
CA SER A 56 -1.67 2.72 10.51
C SER A 56 -2.00 3.61 11.70
N HIS A 57 -3.14 4.30 11.63
CA HIS A 57 -3.65 5.13 12.71
C HIS A 57 -5.13 4.81 12.94
N GLY A 58 -5.41 4.04 13.99
CA GLY A 58 -6.77 3.62 14.33
C GLY A 58 -7.38 2.68 13.28
N ASP A 59 -8.28 3.20 12.44
CA ASP A 59 -8.93 2.46 11.34
C ASP A 59 -8.47 2.89 9.95
N VAL A 60 -7.49 3.79 9.89
CA VAL A 60 -6.94 4.32 8.64
C VAL A 60 -5.57 3.69 8.37
N ILE A 61 -5.40 3.19 7.14
CA ILE A 61 -4.09 2.92 6.54
C ILE A 61 -3.79 4.09 5.63
N GLU A 62 -2.69 4.78 5.90
CA GLU A 62 -2.18 5.84 5.03
C GLU A 62 -1.00 5.27 4.25
N VAL A 63 -1.14 5.19 2.93
CA VAL A 63 -0.11 4.71 2.01
C VAL A 63 0.80 5.88 1.65
N LEU A 64 2.07 5.75 2.03
CA LEU A 64 3.09 6.78 1.89
C LEU A 64 3.95 6.58 0.64
N ASP A 65 4.19 5.32 0.24
CA ASP A 65 4.95 5.02 -0.97
C ASP A 65 4.48 3.69 -1.58
N VAL A 66 4.54 3.61 -2.90
CA VAL A 66 4.24 2.42 -3.70
C VAL A 66 5.20 2.43 -4.89
N GLY A 67 5.75 1.27 -5.22
CA GLY A 67 6.54 1.11 -6.42
C GLY A 67 6.75 -0.35 -6.75
N CYS A 68 7.34 -0.60 -7.91
CA CYS A 68 7.66 -1.94 -8.38
C CYS A 68 9.02 -1.97 -9.07
N ALA A 69 9.78 -3.04 -8.86
CA ALA A 69 11.18 -3.16 -9.28
C ALA A 69 11.35 -3.74 -10.70
N ARG A 70 10.37 -3.51 -11.58
CA ARG A 70 10.29 -4.14 -12.90
C ARG A 70 10.74 -3.21 -14.03
#